data_AF-A0A1F2QRL2-F1
#
_entry.id   AF-A0A1F2QRL2-F1
#
_cell.length_a   1.000
_cell.length_b   1.000
_cell.length_c   1.000
_cell.angle_alpha   90.00
_cell.angle_beta   90.00
_cell.angle_gamma   90.00
#
_symmetry.space_group_name_H-M   'P 1'
#
loop_
_entity.id
_entity.type
_entity.pdbx_description
1 polymer ?
#
loop_
_entity_poly.entity_id
_entity_poly.type
_entity_poly.pdbx_seq_one_letter_code
_entity_poly.pdbx_strand_id
1 'polypeptide(L)'
;MRSERVDSLLKTGESGNTFEPEQLRRRLAALWVAVVALAVVLSGVTAYGYLTLQKHNLQLSQLPGVQETLALAGQRLEAVEGKLQAWAADWDTLQARMTGLERRVAYNRELARSEAQKQAAAVEERLRAEAGELANAMDARLTLLESGAEAERARLAQLQEDVAAARTESRRELASVREDLARGDQRVEELARVIDRERVDFEMDKNSTRELAGGVSLRITSTNVAQQKVKGWMWLLPDRKTLWVRELGIQQAYVFYRRDGSGPSELVITSVQDGGVSGYLLVPRAVAGEVSSGAPPQSGAAQPAADGAH
;
A
#
# COMPACT_ATOMS: atom_id res chain seq x y z
N MET A 1 -26.60 -13.19 -4.94
CA MET A 1 -26.30 -13.38 -6.38
C MET A 1 -25.72 -12.08 -6.91
N ARG A 2 -24.39 -12.04 -7.00
CA ARG A 2 -23.55 -10.84 -7.15
C ARG A 2 -22.45 -11.23 -8.13
N SER A 3 -22.72 -11.09 -9.43
CA SER A 3 -21.76 -11.36 -10.51
C SER A 3 -22.38 -10.95 -11.84
N GLU A 4 -22.44 -9.64 -12.14
CA GLU A 4 -22.76 -9.17 -13.50
C GLU A 4 -22.43 -7.68 -13.72
N ARG A 5 -21.45 -7.12 -12.99
CA ARG A 5 -21.18 -5.67 -13.04
C ARG A 5 -19.71 -5.27 -13.20
N VAL A 6 -18.84 -6.15 -13.70
CA VAL A 6 -17.39 -5.87 -13.75
C VAL A 6 -16.76 -5.93 -15.14
N ASP A 7 -17.42 -6.46 -16.18
CA ASP A 7 -16.78 -6.60 -17.51
C ASP A 7 -17.00 -5.44 -18.50
N SER A 8 -17.63 -4.34 -18.09
CA SER A 8 -17.90 -3.19 -18.99
C SER A 8 -16.94 -2.00 -18.85
N LEU A 9 -15.87 -2.09 -18.06
CA LEU A 9 -14.99 -0.94 -17.76
C LEU A 9 -13.57 -1.01 -18.33
N LEU A 10 -13.26 -1.96 -19.22
CA LEU A 10 -11.94 -2.07 -19.86
C LEU A 10 -11.98 -2.08 -21.39
N LYS A 11 -12.93 -1.35 -22.00
CA LYS A 11 -12.92 -1.13 -23.44
C LYS A 11 -12.86 0.37 -23.76
N THR A 12 -11.74 0.74 -24.38
CA THR A 12 -11.50 1.98 -25.14
C THR A 12 -11.31 3.25 -24.32
N GLY A 13 -10.10 3.37 -23.75
CA GLY A 13 -9.42 4.65 -23.76
C GLY A 13 -8.99 4.99 -25.19
N GLU A 14 -9.76 5.85 -25.84
CA GLU A 14 -9.28 6.72 -26.92
C GLU A 14 -10.29 7.86 -27.12
N SER A 15 -10.05 8.98 -26.46
CA SER A 15 -10.68 10.26 -26.77
C SER A 15 -9.63 11.34 -26.61
N GLY A 16 -8.66 11.29 -27.52
CA GLY A 16 -7.75 12.40 -27.77
C GLY A 16 -8.56 13.61 -28.21
N ASN A 17 -8.57 14.63 -27.37
CA ASN A 17 -9.13 15.93 -27.70
C ASN A 17 -8.14 16.63 -28.64
N THR A 18 -8.25 16.40 -29.95
CA THR A 18 -7.43 17.04 -30.98
C THR A 18 -7.95 18.46 -31.22
N PHE A 19 -7.25 19.44 -30.64
CA PHE A 19 -7.39 20.84 -31.04
C PHE A 19 -6.83 21.03 -32.46
N GLU A 20 -7.75 21.18 -33.42
CA GLU A 20 -7.52 21.48 -34.83
C GLU A 20 -6.71 22.78 -35.08
N PRO A 21 -5.50 22.73 -35.70
CA PRO A 21 -4.74 23.92 -36.11
C PRO A 21 -5.07 24.45 -37.54
N GLU A 22 -5.99 23.82 -38.28
CA GLU A 22 -6.22 24.10 -39.72
C GLU A 22 -7.09 25.35 -40.02
N GLN A 23 -7.88 25.85 -39.07
CA GLN A 23 -8.80 26.96 -39.33
C GLN A 23 -8.15 28.36 -39.32
N LEU A 24 -7.03 28.52 -38.61
CA LEU A 24 -6.31 29.80 -38.51
C LEU A 24 -5.51 30.12 -39.80
N ARG A 25 -5.05 29.10 -40.52
CA ARG A 25 -4.21 29.26 -41.71
C ARG A 25 -4.98 29.81 -42.91
N ARG A 26 -6.26 29.45 -43.06
CA ARG A 26 -7.11 29.92 -44.18
C ARG A 26 -7.50 31.40 -44.05
N ARG A 27 -7.68 31.90 -42.83
CA ARG A 27 -8.00 33.32 -42.59
C ARG A 27 -6.79 34.23 -42.86
N LEU A 28 -5.59 33.76 -42.52
CA LEU A 28 -4.34 34.45 -42.85
C LEU A 28 -4.05 34.42 -44.36
N ALA A 29 -4.28 33.29 -45.04
CA ALA A 29 -4.11 33.21 -46.49
C ALA A 29 -5.07 34.12 -47.28
N ALA A 30 -6.32 34.25 -46.83
CA ALA A 30 -7.31 35.13 -47.47
C ALA A 30 -6.94 36.62 -47.35
N LEU A 31 -6.34 37.03 -46.22
CA LEU A 31 -5.87 38.41 -46.04
C LEU A 31 -4.68 38.74 -46.95
N TRP A 32 -3.76 37.79 -47.18
CA TRP A 32 -2.62 38.01 -48.07
C TRP A 32 -3.01 38.17 -49.54
N VAL A 33 -4.04 37.46 -50.01
CA VAL A 33 -4.53 37.58 -51.40
C VAL A 33 -5.15 38.96 -51.67
N ALA A 34 -5.88 39.52 -50.70
CA ALA A 34 -6.50 40.84 -50.84
C ALA A 34 -5.46 41.98 -50.96
N VAL A 35 -4.36 41.89 -50.21
CA VAL A 35 -3.28 42.89 -50.24
C VAL A 35 -2.55 42.87 -51.59
N VAL A 36 -2.28 41.68 -52.14
CA VAL A 36 -1.62 41.54 -53.44
C VAL A 36 -2.50 42.08 -54.58
N ALA A 37 -3.82 41.84 -54.53
CA ALA A 37 -4.75 42.36 -55.52
C ALA A 37 -4.79 43.90 -55.57
N LEU A 38 -4.74 44.58 -54.41
CA LEU A 38 -4.76 46.04 -54.33
C LEU A 38 -3.49 46.67 -54.96
N ALA A 39 -2.32 46.06 -54.75
CA ALA A 39 -1.05 46.54 -55.29
C ALA A 39 -0.98 46.46 -56.84
N VAL A 40 -1.60 45.43 -57.43
CA VAL A 40 -1.66 45.25 -58.89
C VAL A 40 -2.55 46.30 -59.56
N VAL A 41 -3.66 46.70 -58.92
CA VAL A 41 -4.54 47.75 -59.44
C VAL A 41 -3.83 49.12 -59.43
N LEU A 42 -3.12 49.45 -58.34
CA LEU A 42 -2.40 50.72 -58.22
C LEU A 42 -1.30 50.90 -59.27
N SER A 43 -0.53 49.83 -59.52
CA SER A 43 0.54 49.82 -60.53
C SER A 43 0.01 49.90 -61.97
N GLY A 44 -1.15 49.30 -62.25
CA GLY A 44 -1.83 49.42 -63.55
C GLY A 44 -2.25 50.85 -63.88
N VAL A 45 -2.77 51.60 -62.91
CA VAL A 45 -3.21 53.00 -63.10
C VAL A 45 -2.01 53.92 -63.37
N THR A 46 -0.88 53.69 -62.71
CA THR A 46 0.32 54.50 -62.91
C THR A 46 0.94 54.29 -64.30
N ALA A 47 0.98 53.06 -64.79
CA ALA A 47 1.50 52.75 -66.12
C ALA A 47 0.61 53.31 -67.24
N TYR A 48 -0.72 53.27 -67.07
CA TYR A 48 -1.67 53.76 -68.08
C TYR A 48 -1.62 55.29 -68.24
N GLY A 49 -1.43 56.02 -67.13
CA GLY A 49 -1.23 57.47 -67.15
C GLY A 49 0.03 57.86 -67.91
N TYR A 50 1.14 57.15 -67.67
CA TYR A 50 2.42 57.44 -68.31
C TYR A 50 2.40 57.21 -69.83
N LEU A 51 1.71 56.15 -70.27
CA LEU A 51 1.61 55.80 -71.70
C LEU A 51 0.70 56.74 -72.50
N THR A 52 -0.28 57.38 -71.85
CA THR A 52 -1.19 58.33 -72.49
C THR A 52 -0.53 59.69 -72.73
N LEU A 53 0.32 60.16 -71.80
CA LEU A 53 1.04 61.42 -71.98
C LEU A 53 2.11 61.35 -73.07
N GLN A 54 2.67 60.17 -73.34
CA GLN A 54 3.70 60.00 -74.36
C GLN A 54 3.18 60.06 -75.80
N LYS A 55 1.87 59.85 -76.03
CA LYS A 55 1.26 59.78 -77.37
C LYS A 55 0.91 61.14 -77.99
N HIS A 56 0.93 62.23 -77.23
CA HIS A 56 0.57 63.57 -77.72
C HIS A 56 1.77 64.51 -77.76
N ASN A 57 2.93 64.01 -78.19
CA ASN A 57 4.12 64.82 -78.36
C ASN A 57 4.23 65.30 -79.82
N LEU A 58 4.09 66.61 -79.99
CA LEU A 58 4.68 67.45 -81.05
C LEU A 58 4.24 67.23 -82.50
N GLN A 59 3.27 68.04 -82.94
CA GLN A 59 3.37 68.79 -84.20
C GLN A 59 2.86 70.22 -84.00
N LEU A 60 3.65 71.03 -83.26
CA LEU A 60 3.45 72.48 -83.11
C LEU A 60 4.35 73.23 -84.10
N SER A 61 4.10 73.05 -85.39
CA SER A 61 4.80 73.83 -86.40
C SER A 61 3.84 74.14 -87.51
N GLN A 62 3.64 75.44 -87.72
CA GLN A 62 2.78 76.10 -88.71
C GLN A 62 1.39 76.42 -88.18
N LEU A 63 1.23 77.64 -87.70
CA LEU A 63 0.01 78.43 -87.93
C LEU A 63 0.35 79.93 -87.72
N PRO A 64 0.10 80.79 -88.72
CA PRO A 64 0.34 82.24 -88.67
C PRO A 64 -0.77 82.97 -87.89
N GLY A 65 -1.14 82.44 -86.71
CA GLY A 65 -2.30 82.88 -85.91
C GLY A 65 -1.95 83.63 -84.62
N VAL A 66 -0.71 84.10 -84.46
CA VAL A 66 -0.22 84.65 -83.17
C VAL A 66 -0.83 86.02 -82.82
N GLN A 67 -1.42 86.75 -83.79
CA GLN A 67 -2.02 88.06 -83.53
C GLN A 67 -3.44 87.98 -82.95
N GLU A 68 -4.24 86.99 -83.35
CA GLU A 68 -5.60 86.78 -82.80
C GLU A 68 -5.55 86.19 -81.38
N THR A 69 -4.49 85.42 -81.09
CA THR A 69 -4.25 84.87 -79.75
C THR A 69 -3.85 85.92 -78.71
N LEU A 70 -3.35 87.10 -79.09
CA LEU A 70 -2.98 88.16 -78.12
C LEU A 70 -4.21 88.86 -77.55
N ALA A 71 -5.21 89.16 -78.38
CA ALA A 71 -6.46 89.78 -77.92
C ALA A 71 -7.30 88.79 -77.08
N LEU A 72 -7.34 87.51 -77.50
CA LEU A 72 -8.04 86.45 -76.79
C LEU A 72 -7.30 86.01 -75.51
N ALA A 73 -5.98 86.19 -75.45
CA ALA A 73 -5.20 86.02 -74.22
C ALA A 73 -5.51 87.10 -73.18
N GLY A 74 -5.79 88.34 -73.58
CA GLY A 74 -6.21 89.42 -72.67
C GLY A 74 -7.49 89.08 -71.90
N GLN A 75 -8.53 88.61 -72.60
CA GLN A 75 -9.78 88.18 -71.96
C GLN A 75 -9.62 86.91 -71.11
N ARG A 76 -8.74 85.99 -71.50
CA ARG A 76 -8.44 84.80 -70.70
C ARG A 76 -7.65 85.15 -69.44
N LEU A 77 -6.83 86.20 -69.46
CA LEU A 77 -6.07 86.65 -68.30
C LEU A 77 -7.00 87.18 -67.21
N GLU A 78 -8.03 87.98 -67.56
CA GLU A 78 -9.05 88.44 -66.61
C GLU A 78 -9.87 87.27 -66.03
N ALA A 79 -10.23 86.28 -66.84
CA ALA A 79 -10.93 85.08 -66.36
C ALA A 79 -10.05 84.20 -65.45
N VAL A 80 -8.73 84.20 -65.68
CA VAL A 80 -7.76 83.51 -64.82
C VAL A 80 -7.55 84.29 -63.52
N GLU A 81 -7.53 85.62 -63.56
CA GLU A 81 -7.43 86.46 -62.36
C GLU A 81 -8.64 86.30 -61.45
N GLY A 82 -9.86 86.25 -62.01
CA GLY A 82 -11.07 85.94 -61.25
C GLY A 82 -11.05 84.53 -60.63
N LYS A 83 -10.53 83.53 -61.34
CA LYS A 83 -10.36 82.16 -60.81
C LYS A 83 -9.29 82.07 -59.73
N LEU A 84 -8.20 82.83 -59.85
CA LEU A 84 -7.16 82.91 -58.83
C LEU A 84 -7.69 83.53 -57.54
N GLN A 85 -8.51 84.57 -57.64
CA GLN A 85 -9.16 85.18 -56.47
C GLN A 85 -10.17 84.22 -55.81
N ALA A 86 -10.99 83.51 -56.61
CA ALA A 86 -11.90 82.49 -56.08
C ALA A 86 -11.14 81.34 -55.40
N TRP A 87 -10.03 80.89 -55.99
CA TRP A 87 -9.18 79.86 -55.42
C TRP A 87 -8.50 80.29 -54.12
N ALA A 88 -8.10 81.55 -54.02
CA ALA A 88 -7.58 82.13 -52.78
C ALA A 88 -8.63 82.14 -51.66
N ALA A 89 -9.90 82.45 -51.99
CA ALA A 89 -11.00 82.41 -51.02
C ALA A 89 -11.36 80.97 -50.59
N ASP A 90 -11.30 80.00 -51.50
CA ASP A 90 -11.47 78.59 -51.17
C ASP A 90 -10.35 78.07 -50.24
N TRP A 91 -9.12 78.55 -50.43
CA TRP A 91 -7.98 78.21 -49.57
C TRP A 91 -8.18 78.70 -48.13
N ASP A 92 -8.64 79.95 -47.97
CA ASP A 92 -8.95 80.52 -46.66
C ASP A 92 -10.06 79.73 -45.94
N THR A 93 -11.07 79.32 -46.71
CA THR A 93 -12.17 78.48 -46.21
C THR A 93 -11.67 77.10 -45.77
N LEU A 94 -10.73 76.50 -46.51
CA LEU A 94 -10.15 75.20 -46.19
C LEU A 94 -9.28 75.28 -44.91
N GLN A 95 -8.53 76.38 -44.75
CA GLN A 95 -7.74 76.66 -43.56
C GLN A 95 -8.62 76.86 -42.31
N ALA A 96 -9.75 77.56 -42.45
CA ALA A 96 -10.75 77.69 -41.39
C ALA A 96 -11.37 76.32 -41.01
N ARG A 97 -11.60 75.43 -41.98
CA ARG A 97 -12.09 74.07 -41.71
C ARG A 97 -11.02 73.20 -41.04
N MET A 98 -9.78 73.27 -41.47
CA MET A 98 -8.67 72.50 -40.91
C MET A 98 -8.46 72.86 -39.43
N THR A 99 -8.42 74.15 -39.10
CA THR A 99 -8.30 74.61 -37.71
C THR A 99 -9.49 74.18 -36.84
N GLY A 100 -10.71 74.17 -37.39
CA GLY A 100 -11.89 73.62 -36.72
C GLY A 100 -11.80 72.11 -36.47
N LEU A 101 -11.24 71.36 -37.42
CA LEU A 101 -11.08 69.92 -37.34
C LEU A 101 -9.96 69.52 -36.38
N GLU A 102 -8.85 70.25 -36.38
CA GLU A 102 -7.74 70.12 -35.42
C GLU A 102 -8.23 70.29 -33.98
N ARG A 103 -9.05 71.32 -33.71
CA ARG A 103 -9.65 71.51 -32.37
C ARG A 103 -10.56 70.35 -31.97
N ARG A 104 -11.40 69.85 -32.90
CA ARG A 104 -12.29 68.72 -32.63
C ARG A 104 -11.52 67.42 -32.39
N VAL A 105 -10.45 67.18 -33.14
CA VAL A 105 -9.59 66.01 -32.97
C VAL A 105 -8.81 66.09 -31.66
N ALA A 106 -8.28 67.26 -31.31
CA ALA A 106 -7.61 67.47 -30.03
C ALA A 106 -8.56 67.22 -28.85
N TYR A 107 -9.77 67.77 -28.89
CA TYR A 107 -10.80 67.55 -27.88
C TYR A 107 -11.22 66.09 -27.77
N ASN A 108 -11.52 65.43 -28.90
CA ASN A 108 -11.92 64.01 -28.90
C ASN A 108 -10.79 63.09 -28.44
N ARG A 109 -9.53 63.42 -28.75
CA ARG A 109 -8.37 62.65 -28.29
C ARG A 109 -8.15 62.77 -26.78
N GLU A 110 -8.34 63.96 -26.24
CA GLU A 110 -8.23 64.20 -24.80
C GLU A 110 -9.35 63.49 -24.04
N LEU A 111 -10.59 63.59 -24.55
CA LEU A 111 -11.73 62.89 -23.97
C LEU A 111 -11.55 61.37 -24.02
N ALA A 112 -11.15 60.82 -25.19
CA ALA A 112 -10.87 59.39 -25.34
C ALA A 112 -9.71 58.92 -24.46
N ARG A 113 -8.66 59.73 -24.27
CA ARG A 113 -7.57 59.44 -23.33
C ARG A 113 -8.06 59.43 -21.88
N SER A 114 -8.86 60.42 -21.48
CA SER A 114 -9.36 60.51 -20.11
C SER A 114 -10.30 59.34 -19.77
N GLU A 115 -11.13 58.92 -20.73
CA GLU A 115 -12.04 57.80 -20.57
C GLU A 115 -11.28 56.46 -20.56
N ALA A 116 -10.28 56.31 -21.44
CA ALA A 116 -9.41 55.15 -21.46
C ALA A 116 -8.56 55.03 -20.19
N GLN A 117 -8.08 56.14 -19.62
CA GLN A 117 -7.34 56.15 -18.35
C GLN A 117 -8.23 55.74 -17.18
N LYS A 118 -9.48 56.21 -17.12
CA LYS A 118 -10.43 55.80 -16.07
C LYS A 118 -10.76 54.31 -16.17
N GLN A 119 -10.98 53.81 -17.38
CA GLN A 119 -11.23 52.38 -17.60
C GLN A 119 -10.00 51.52 -17.31
N ALA A 120 -8.79 51.98 -17.68
CA ALA A 120 -7.55 51.29 -17.36
C ALA A 120 -7.29 51.23 -15.84
N ALA A 121 -7.52 52.32 -15.11
CA ALA A 121 -7.39 52.35 -13.66
C ALA A 121 -8.40 51.43 -12.97
N ALA A 122 -9.66 51.43 -13.43
CA ALA A 122 -10.70 50.54 -12.89
C ALA A 122 -10.40 49.06 -13.18
N VAL A 123 -9.83 48.75 -14.34
CA VAL A 123 -9.39 47.39 -14.69
C VAL A 123 -8.19 46.98 -13.83
N GLU A 124 -7.22 47.85 -13.61
CA GLU A 124 -6.05 47.57 -12.78
C GLU A 124 -6.42 47.31 -11.30
N GLU A 125 -7.35 48.09 -10.74
CA GLU A 125 -7.87 47.84 -9.40
C GLU A 125 -8.58 46.49 -9.28
N ARG A 126 -9.43 46.16 -10.27
CA ARG A 126 -10.13 44.85 -10.30
C ARG A 126 -9.14 43.69 -10.40
N LEU A 127 -8.14 43.79 -11.27
CA LEU A 127 -7.11 42.76 -11.38
C LEU A 127 -6.31 42.62 -10.07
N ARG A 128 -5.98 43.73 -9.39
CA ARG A 128 -5.31 43.65 -8.08
C ARG A 128 -6.19 43.00 -7.02
N ALA A 129 -7.48 43.31 -6.99
CA ALA A 129 -8.42 42.71 -6.05
C ALA A 129 -8.57 41.20 -6.30
N GLU A 130 -8.80 40.79 -7.55
CA GLU A 130 -8.90 39.38 -7.94
C GLU A 130 -7.59 38.62 -7.69
N ALA A 131 -6.44 39.23 -7.98
CA ALA A 131 -5.14 38.61 -7.70
C ALA A 131 -4.91 38.44 -6.19
N GLY A 132 -5.30 39.43 -5.37
CA GLY A 132 -5.24 39.34 -3.92
C GLY A 132 -6.16 38.26 -3.36
N GLU A 133 -7.39 38.16 -3.88
CA GLU A 133 -8.34 37.12 -3.49
C GLU A 133 -7.84 35.72 -3.88
N LEU A 134 -7.30 35.57 -5.09
CA LEU A 134 -6.71 34.33 -5.56
C LEU A 134 -5.48 33.93 -4.74
N ALA A 135 -4.61 34.89 -4.39
CA ALA A 135 -3.46 34.65 -3.53
C ALA A 135 -3.87 34.15 -2.14
N ASN A 136 -4.84 34.81 -1.50
CA ASN A 136 -5.37 34.39 -0.21
C ASN A 136 -6.04 33.00 -0.28
N ALA A 137 -6.77 32.72 -1.35
CA ALA A 137 -7.40 31.42 -1.56
C ALA A 137 -6.37 30.30 -1.77
N MET A 138 -5.26 30.57 -2.46
CA MET A 138 -4.17 29.62 -2.62
C MET A 138 -3.43 29.37 -1.30
N ASP A 139 -3.17 30.42 -0.52
CA ASP A 139 -2.51 30.31 0.78
C ASP A 139 -3.34 29.48 1.77
N ALA A 140 -4.66 29.70 1.81
CA ALA A 140 -5.58 28.89 2.60
C ALA A 140 -5.59 27.41 2.17
N ARG A 141 -5.51 27.13 0.86
CA ARG A 141 -5.41 25.76 0.34
C ARG A 141 -4.06 25.11 0.67
N LEU A 142 -2.96 25.85 0.58
CA LEU A 142 -1.64 25.36 0.95
C LEU A 142 -1.60 25.01 2.44
N THR A 143 -2.09 25.90 3.30
CA THR A 143 -2.18 25.65 4.75
C THR A 143 -3.04 24.43 5.08
N LEU A 144 -4.17 24.25 4.38
CA LEU A 144 -5.02 23.06 4.54
C LEU A 144 -4.32 21.78 4.07
N LEU A 145 -3.58 21.83 2.96
CA LEU A 145 -2.83 20.70 2.43
C LEU A 145 -1.64 20.34 3.33
N GLU A 146 -0.92 21.33 3.84
CA GLU A 146 0.19 21.12 4.78
C GLU A 146 -0.30 20.48 6.07
N SER A 147 -1.34 21.05 6.69
CA SER A 147 -1.95 20.47 7.89
C SER A 147 -2.54 19.08 7.65
N GLY A 148 -3.17 18.86 6.49
CA GLY A 148 -3.64 17.54 6.08
C GLY A 148 -2.51 16.53 5.89
N ALA A 149 -1.41 16.94 5.25
CA ALA A 149 -0.23 16.10 5.05
C ALA A 149 0.48 15.76 6.36
N GLU A 150 0.56 16.70 7.31
CA GLU A 150 1.09 16.46 8.65
C GLU A 150 0.21 15.50 9.45
N ALA A 151 -1.12 15.69 9.42
CA ALA A 151 -2.06 14.80 10.08
C ALA A 151 -1.97 13.37 9.51
N GLU A 152 -1.83 13.23 8.19
CA GLU A 152 -1.70 11.92 7.55
C GLU A 152 -0.36 11.26 7.89
N ARG A 153 0.75 12.01 7.93
CA ARG A 153 2.05 11.50 8.41
C ARG A 153 1.98 11.03 9.87
N ALA A 154 1.30 11.78 10.74
CA ALA A 154 1.10 11.41 12.13
C ALA A 154 0.28 10.11 12.24
N ARG A 155 -0.80 9.98 11.45
CA ARG A 155 -1.59 8.74 11.38
C ARG A 155 -0.75 7.56 10.89
N LEU A 156 0.07 7.75 9.86
CA LEU A 156 0.94 6.68 9.35
C LEU A 156 1.98 6.25 10.39
N ALA A 157 2.57 7.19 11.13
CA ALA A 157 3.49 6.87 12.23
C ALA A 157 2.78 6.07 13.33
N GLN A 158 1.57 6.49 13.70
CA GLN A 158 0.78 5.78 14.72
C GLN A 158 0.34 4.39 14.26
N LEU A 159 -0.06 4.23 12.99
CA LEU A 159 -0.42 2.93 12.43
C LEU A 159 0.80 1.99 12.40
N GLN A 160 2.00 2.51 12.13
CA GLN A 160 3.23 1.72 12.19
C GLN A 160 3.53 1.25 13.63
N GLU A 161 3.34 2.13 14.61
CA GLU A 161 3.47 1.80 16.03
C GLU A 161 2.46 0.72 16.47
N ASP A 162 1.18 0.90 16.13
CA ASP A 162 0.12 -0.06 16.43
C ASP A 162 0.40 -1.45 15.81
N VAL A 163 0.85 -1.49 14.56
CA VAL A 163 1.23 -2.74 13.88
C VAL A 163 2.45 -3.38 14.55
N ALA A 164 3.44 -2.59 14.99
CA ALA A 164 4.60 -3.10 15.71
C ALA A 164 4.22 -3.65 17.09
N ALA A 165 3.34 -2.95 17.80
CA ALA A 165 2.79 -3.37 19.09
C ALA A 165 2.01 -4.68 18.95
N ALA A 166 1.06 -4.75 18.00
CA ALA A 166 0.26 -5.94 17.72
C ALA A 166 1.11 -7.15 17.32
N ARG A 167 2.16 -6.94 16.50
CA ARG A 167 3.11 -8.02 16.17
C ARG A 167 3.87 -8.52 17.39
N THR A 168 4.23 -7.63 18.30
CA THR A 168 4.95 -7.99 19.52
C THR A 168 4.05 -8.74 20.49
N GLU A 169 2.81 -8.30 20.65
CA GLU A 169 1.78 -8.97 21.46
C GLU A 169 1.48 -10.37 20.92
N SER A 170 1.21 -10.51 19.62
CA SER A 170 0.98 -11.82 19.00
C SER A 170 2.17 -12.78 19.17
N ARG A 171 3.42 -12.27 19.10
CA ARG A 171 4.60 -13.11 19.40
C ARG A 171 4.66 -13.56 20.85
N ARG A 172 4.27 -12.71 21.80
CA ARG A 172 4.19 -13.07 23.23
C ARG A 172 3.11 -14.10 23.48
N GLU A 173 1.92 -13.92 22.90
CA GLU A 173 0.82 -14.89 22.98
C GLU A 173 1.21 -16.25 22.37
N LEU A 174 1.86 -16.27 21.21
CA LEU A 174 2.35 -17.51 20.61
C LEU A 174 3.42 -18.18 21.47
N ALA A 175 4.29 -17.41 22.14
CA ALA A 175 5.27 -17.94 23.06
C ALA A 175 4.60 -18.54 24.31
N SER A 176 3.62 -17.86 24.90
CA SER A 176 2.89 -18.37 26.06
C SER A 176 2.07 -19.62 25.73
N VAL A 177 1.39 -19.65 24.58
CA VAL A 177 0.65 -20.85 24.13
C VAL A 177 1.59 -22.03 23.91
N ARG A 178 2.78 -21.81 23.32
CA ARG A 178 3.79 -22.88 23.18
C ARG A 178 4.28 -23.39 24.52
N GLU A 179 4.48 -22.50 25.48
CA GLU A 179 4.89 -22.87 26.84
C GLU A 179 3.78 -23.66 27.56
N ASP A 180 2.54 -23.23 27.43
CA ASP A 180 1.36 -23.91 27.98
C ASP A 180 1.18 -25.31 27.36
N LEU A 181 1.38 -25.44 26.05
CA LEU A 181 1.38 -26.73 25.35
C LEU A 181 2.51 -27.62 25.86
N ALA A 182 3.74 -27.13 25.98
CA ALA A 182 4.85 -27.91 26.52
C ALA A 182 4.60 -28.37 27.96
N ARG A 183 4.04 -27.49 28.81
CA ARG A 183 3.62 -27.86 30.18
C ARG A 183 2.42 -28.81 30.18
N GLY A 184 1.58 -28.77 29.16
CA GLY A 184 0.47 -29.70 28.94
C GLY A 184 0.99 -31.09 28.59
N ASP A 185 1.87 -31.19 27.59
CA ASP A 185 2.49 -32.43 27.15
C ASP A 185 3.23 -33.11 28.30
N GLN A 186 4.01 -32.36 29.10
CA GLN A 186 4.68 -32.89 30.28
C GLN A 186 3.70 -33.45 31.32
N ARG A 187 2.58 -32.76 31.58
CA ARG A 187 1.54 -33.24 32.50
C ARG A 187 0.83 -34.48 31.97
N VAL A 188 0.59 -34.56 30.67
CA VAL A 188 0.01 -35.74 30.02
C VAL A 188 0.97 -36.92 30.12
N GLU A 189 2.26 -36.70 29.90
CA GLU A 189 3.28 -37.74 30.02
C GLU A 189 3.44 -38.23 31.47
N GLU A 190 3.44 -37.30 32.44
CA GLU A 190 3.44 -37.65 33.87
C GLU A 190 2.21 -38.47 34.24
N LEU A 191 1.03 -38.07 33.77
CA LEU A 191 -0.21 -38.81 33.99
C LEU A 191 -0.17 -40.19 33.33
N ALA A 192 0.37 -40.29 32.11
CA ALA A 192 0.55 -41.56 31.42
C ALA A 192 1.48 -42.51 32.20
N ARG A 193 2.56 -42.00 32.79
CA ARG A 193 3.46 -42.78 33.66
C ARG A 193 2.76 -43.29 34.92
N VAL A 194 1.87 -42.51 35.52
CA VAL A 194 1.11 -42.92 36.72
C VAL A 194 0.06 -44.00 36.39
N ILE A 195 -0.44 -44.00 35.15
CA ILE A 195 -1.49 -44.94 34.71
C ILE A 195 -0.92 -46.26 34.16
N ASP A 196 0.32 -46.28 33.63
CA ASP A 196 0.92 -47.51 33.09
C ASP A 196 1.21 -48.52 34.22
N ARG A 197 0.35 -49.54 34.33
CA ARG A 197 0.43 -50.61 35.33
C ARG A 197 0.74 -51.93 34.64
N GLU A 198 1.75 -52.61 35.13
CA GLU A 198 2.10 -53.95 34.68
C GLU A 198 1.31 -54.99 35.48
N ARG A 199 0.65 -55.91 34.77
CA ARG A 199 -0.06 -57.04 35.36
C ARG A 199 0.85 -58.25 35.41
N VAL A 200 1.17 -58.69 36.62
CA VAL A 200 1.97 -59.90 36.86
C VAL A 200 1.04 -61.00 37.36
N ASP A 201 0.69 -61.93 36.48
CA ASP A 201 -0.09 -63.10 36.83
C ASP A 201 0.75 -64.09 37.66
N PHE A 202 0.13 -64.77 38.61
CA PHE A 202 0.79 -65.79 39.42
C PHE A 202 -0.14 -66.96 39.74
N GLU A 203 0.50 -68.09 39.99
CA GLU A 203 -0.10 -69.31 40.50
C GLU A 203 0.84 -69.89 41.56
N MET A 204 0.30 -70.30 42.70
CA MET A 204 1.09 -70.83 43.79
C MET A 204 0.35 -71.86 44.63
N ASP A 205 1.10 -72.86 45.08
CA ASP A 205 0.58 -73.91 45.95
C ASP A 205 0.41 -73.41 47.39
N LYS A 206 -0.51 -74.05 48.11
CA LYS A 206 -0.69 -73.84 49.54
C LYS A 206 0.61 -74.14 50.28
N ASN A 207 0.96 -73.28 51.24
CA ASN A 207 2.19 -73.31 52.02
C ASN A 207 3.48 -73.03 51.24
N SER A 208 3.40 -72.65 49.97
CA SER A 208 4.55 -72.18 49.19
C SER A 208 4.74 -70.67 49.35
N THR A 209 5.99 -70.21 49.19
CA THR A 209 6.35 -68.78 49.14
C THR A 209 6.85 -68.48 47.75
N ARG A 210 6.32 -67.43 47.13
CA ARG A 210 6.71 -67.02 45.78
C ARG A 210 6.94 -65.52 45.73
N GLU A 211 8.02 -65.11 45.10
CA GLU A 211 8.24 -63.71 44.73
C GLU A 211 7.40 -63.40 43.48
N LEU A 212 6.54 -62.39 43.60
CA LEU A 212 5.66 -61.94 42.52
C LEU A 212 6.39 -60.93 41.64
N ALA A 213 6.80 -59.80 42.22
CA ALA A 213 7.53 -58.75 41.51
C ALA A 213 8.28 -57.82 42.48
N GLY A 214 9.52 -57.47 42.13
CA GLY A 214 10.29 -56.40 42.76
C GLY A 214 10.37 -56.46 44.28
N GLY A 215 10.69 -57.61 44.88
CA GLY A 215 10.77 -57.76 46.33
C GLY A 215 9.44 -57.98 47.05
N VAL A 216 8.32 -58.13 46.33
CA VAL A 216 7.04 -58.56 46.90
C VAL A 216 6.98 -60.08 46.89
N SER A 217 7.05 -60.69 48.08
CA SER A 217 6.91 -62.14 48.26
C SER A 217 5.61 -62.47 48.96
N LEU A 218 4.81 -63.36 48.39
CA LEU A 218 3.55 -63.81 48.97
C LEU A 218 3.69 -65.26 49.44
N ARG A 219 3.14 -65.55 50.62
CA ARG A 219 2.97 -66.90 51.13
C ARG A 219 1.52 -67.12 51.54
N ILE A 220 0.91 -68.15 50.97
CA ILE A 220 -0.43 -68.59 51.35
C ILE A 220 -0.30 -69.68 52.42
N THR A 221 -0.97 -69.48 53.56
CA THR A 221 -1.00 -70.47 54.65
C THR A 221 -2.26 -71.29 54.69
N SER A 222 -3.38 -70.72 54.23
CA SER A 222 -4.64 -71.43 54.18
C SER A 222 -5.49 -70.98 53.01
N THR A 223 -6.13 -71.94 52.39
CA THR A 223 -7.19 -71.78 51.38
C THR A 223 -8.50 -72.28 51.98
N ASN A 224 -9.59 -71.56 51.72
CA ASN A 224 -10.95 -72.01 52.03
C ASN A 224 -11.75 -71.97 50.73
N VAL A 225 -11.90 -73.14 50.09
CA VAL A 225 -12.60 -73.27 48.81
C VAL A 225 -14.09 -72.99 48.95
N ALA A 226 -14.72 -73.40 50.06
CA ALA A 226 -16.16 -73.18 50.30
C ALA A 226 -16.50 -71.68 50.42
N GLN A 227 -15.58 -70.89 50.98
CA GLN A 227 -15.76 -69.44 51.13
C GLN A 227 -15.00 -68.61 50.09
N GLN A 228 -14.26 -69.26 49.18
CA GLN A 228 -13.38 -68.62 48.19
C GLN A 228 -12.46 -67.56 48.82
N LYS A 229 -11.88 -67.88 49.99
CA LYS A 229 -11.06 -66.99 50.81
C LYS A 229 -9.67 -67.56 51.04
N VAL A 230 -8.67 -66.68 51.12
CA VAL A 230 -7.28 -67.06 51.43
C VAL A 230 -6.79 -66.37 52.70
N LYS A 231 -5.86 -67.04 53.38
CA LYS A 231 -5.07 -66.47 54.47
C LYS A 231 -3.59 -66.66 54.16
N GLY A 232 -2.80 -65.65 54.51
CA GLY A 232 -1.38 -65.66 54.25
C GLY A 232 -0.70 -64.41 54.80
N TRP A 233 0.54 -64.25 54.38
CA TRP A 233 1.30 -63.03 54.61
C TRP A 233 2.16 -62.71 53.41
N MET A 234 2.43 -61.43 53.27
CA MET A 234 3.24 -60.87 52.20
C MET A 234 4.43 -60.12 52.81
N TRP A 235 5.62 -60.40 52.31
CA TRP A 235 6.83 -59.66 52.62
C TRP A 235 7.08 -58.61 51.53
N LEU A 236 7.34 -57.39 51.98
CA LEU A 236 7.75 -56.28 51.14
C LEU A 236 9.23 -55.98 51.40
N LEU A 237 10.08 -56.28 50.43
CA LEU A 237 11.49 -55.89 50.41
C LEU A 237 11.67 -54.64 49.52
N PRO A 238 12.56 -53.69 49.88
CA PRO A 238 13.48 -53.71 51.02
C PRO A 238 12.86 -53.26 52.36
N ASP A 239 11.58 -52.92 52.39
CA ASP A 239 10.89 -52.31 53.54
C ASP A 239 10.85 -53.18 54.81
N ARG A 240 11.16 -54.49 54.69
CA ARG A 240 11.09 -55.50 55.76
C ARG A 240 9.73 -55.51 56.47
N LYS A 241 8.67 -55.10 55.77
CA LYS A 241 7.30 -55.12 56.29
C LYS A 241 6.64 -56.44 55.97
N THR A 242 5.95 -57.00 56.95
CA THR A 242 5.06 -58.15 56.76
C THR A 242 3.62 -57.67 56.81
N LEU A 243 2.91 -57.83 55.69
CA LEU A 243 1.48 -57.56 55.60
C LEU A 243 0.71 -58.87 55.77
N TRP A 244 -0.26 -58.86 56.67
CA TRP A 244 -1.11 -60.03 56.89
C TRP A 244 -2.29 -59.99 55.94
N VAL A 245 -2.36 -60.97 55.04
CA VAL A 245 -3.49 -61.15 54.12
C VAL A 245 -4.52 -62.00 54.86
N ARG A 246 -5.55 -61.37 55.41
CA ARG A 246 -6.60 -62.04 56.19
C ARG A 246 -7.88 -62.06 55.40
N GLU A 247 -8.34 -63.26 55.06
CA GLU A 247 -9.65 -63.51 54.43
C GLU A 247 -9.87 -62.78 53.11
N LEU A 248 -8.80 -62.67 52.30
CA LEU A 248 -8.91 -62.06 50.98
C LEU A 248 -9.74 -62.97 50.09
N GLY A 249 -10.88 -62.45 49.61
CA GLY A 249 -11.77 -63.16 48.71
C GLY A 249 -11.29 -63.12 47.26
N ILE A 250 -11.87 -63.99 46.43
CA ILE A 250 -11.73 -63.86 44.97
C ILE A 250 -12.24 -62.48 44.51
N GLN A 251 -11.57 -61.91 43.51
CA GLN A 251 -11.83 -60.61 42.88
C GLN A 251 -11.80 -59.41 43.85
N GLN A 252 -11.37 -59.61 45.09
CA GLN A 252 -11.14 -58.53 46.03
C GLN A 252 -9.71 -58.01 45.85
N ALA A 253 -9.59 -56.72 45.55
CA ALA A 253 -8.29 -56.07 45.46
C ALA A 253 -7.76 -55.73 46.85
N TYR A 254 -6.55 -56.19 47.15
CA TYR A 254 -5.79 -55.77 48.32
C TYR A 254 -4.76 -54.74 47.88
N VAL A 255 -5.05 -53.46 48.14
CA VAL A 255 -4.20 -52.33 47.76
C VAL A 255 -3.18 -52.06 48.85
N PHE A 256 -1.90 -51.96 48.48
CA PHE A 256 -0.82 -51.61 49.39
C PHE A 256 0.17 -50.65 48.74
N TYR A 257 0.90 -49.91 49.58
CA TYR A 257 1.86 -48.90 49.14
C TYR A 257 3.27 -49.31 49.55
N ARG A 258 4.19 -49.21 48.60
CA ARG A 258 5.62 -49.42 48.80
C ARG A 258 6.29 -48.09 49.15
N ARG A 259 7.37 -48.12 49.96
CA ARG A 259 8.09 -46.89 50.35
C ARG A 259 8.91 -46.27 49.21
N ASP A 260 9.26 -47.07 48.20
CA ASP A 260 10.01 -46.64 47.01
C ASP A 260 9.25 -45.64 46.12
N GLY A 261 8.03 -45.25 46.48
CA GLY A 261 7.27 -44.21 45.79
C GLY A 261 6.69 -44.67 44.45
N SER A 262 6.75 -45.96 44.14
CA SER A 262 6.30 -46.52 42.86
C SER A 262 4.79 -46.38 42.63
N GLY A 263 3.97 -46.17 43.66
CA GLY A 263 2.52 -46.03 43.56
C GLY A 263 1.77 -47.21 44.21
N PRO A 264 0.42 -47.17 44.25
CA PRO A 264 -0.37 -48.27 44.83
C PRO A 264 -0.20 -49.55 43.98
N SER A 265 0.19 -50.64 44.63
CA SER A 265 0.15 -51.98 44.06
C SER A 265 -1.13 -52.69 44.50
N GLU A 266 -1.73 -53.48 43.61
CA GLU A 266 -2.98 -54.18 43.88
C GLU A 266 -2.83 -55.67 43.67
N LEU A 267 -3.04 -56.44 44.74
CA LEU A 267 -3.08 -57.89 44.69
C LEU A 267 -4.53 -58.35 44.53
N VAL A 268 -4.81 -59.13 43.49
CA VAL A 268 -6.14 -59.69 43.23
C VAL A 268 -6.02 -61.20 43.14
N ILE A 269 -6.83 -61.90 43.93
CA ILE A 269 -6.97 -63.36 43.81
C ILE A 269 -8.10 -63.66 42.82
N THR A 270 -7.90 -64.53 41.85
CA THR A 270 -8.92 -64.87 40.85
C THR A 270 -9.52 -66.26 41.07
N SER A 271 -8.74 -67.19 41.66
CA SER A 271 -9.21 -68.54 41.96
C SER A 271 -8.60 -69.07 43.25
N VAL A 272 -9.43 -69.77 44.04
CA VAL A 272 -8.99 -70.51 45.23
C VAL A 272 -9.35 -71.97 45.06
N GLN A 273 -8.31 -72.81 45.07
CA GLN A 273 -8.41 -74.26 44.99
C GLN A 273 -7.89 -74.88 46.30
N ASP A 274 -8.15 -76.18 46.51
CA ASP A 274 -7.72 -76.86 47.74
C ASP A 274 -6.18 -76.91 47.83
N GLY A 275 -5.53 -77.11 46.68
CA GLY A 275 -4.07 -77.18 46.55
C GLY A 275 -3.36 -75.84 46.37
N GLY A 276 -4.05 -74.75 46.00
CA GLY A 276 -3.37 -73.52 45.60
C GLY A 276 -4.27 -72.36 45.25
N VAL A 277 -3.65 -71.27 44.81
CA VAL A 277 -4.30 -69.99 44.51
C VAL A 277 -3.69 -69.41 43.24
N SER A 278 -4.54 -68.84 42.39
CA SER A 278 -4.11 -68.02 41.25
C SER A 278 -4.68 -66.61 41.34
N GLY A 279 -3.95 -65.67 40.76
CA GLY A 279 -4.26 -64.26 40.85
C GLY A 279 -3.30 -63.42 40.02
N TYR A 280 -3.37 -62.11 40.21
CA TYR A 280 -2.45 -61.19 39.60
C TYR A 280 -2.11 -60.04 40.54
N LEU A 281 -0.92 -59.49 40.33
CA LEU A 281 -0.44 -58.29 41.00
C LEU A 281 -0.34 -57.19 39.95
N LEU A 282 -1.07 -56.10 40.15
CA LEU A 282 -0.87 -54.87 39.39
C LEU A 282 0.24 -54.08 40.08
N VAL A 283 1.39 -53.99 39.44
CA VAL A 283 2.49 -53.13 39.88
C VAL A 283 2.54 -51.89 39.01
N PRO A 284 2.77 -50.70 39.59
CA PRO A 284 3.12 -49.53 38.80
C PRO A 284 4.39 -49.83 38.01
N ARG A 285 4.39 -49.56 36.71
CA ARG A 285 5.59 -49.78 35.92
C ARG A 285 6.61 -48.73 36.30
N ALA A 286 7.70 -49.14 36.95
CA ALA A 286 8.83 -48.25 37.17
C ALA A 286 9.36 -47.82 35.80
N VAL A 287 9.25 -46.53 35.48
CA VAL A 287 9.98 -45.95 34.37
C VAL A 287 11.45 -46.18 34.71
N ALA A 288 12.17 -46.95 33.89
CA ALA A 288 13.58 -47.20 34.06
C ALA A 288 14.36 -45.89 33.91
N GLY A 289 14.43 -45.12 35.00
CA GLY A 289 15.32 -43.99 35.19
C GLY A 289 16.17 -44.32 36.41
N GLU A 290 17.48 -44.48 36.17
CA GLU A 290 18.55 -44.64 37.17
C GLU A 290 18.77 -46.05 37.75
N VAL A 291 19.17 -47.00 36.88
CA VAL A 291 20.21 -47.96 37.29
C VAL A 291 21.55 -47.43 36.78
N SER A 292 22.24 -46.74 37.69
CA SER A 292 23.68 -46.50 37.60
C SER A 292 24.41 -47.83 37.38
N SER A 293 25.10 -47.97 36.24
CA SER A 293 26.33 -48.78 36.05
C SER A 293 26.77 -48.75 34.58
N GLY A 294 27.22 -47.59 34.11
CA GLY A 294 28.03 -47.45 32.91
C GLY A 294 29.48 -47.16 33.29
N ALA A 295 30.17 -48.16 33.85
CA ALA A 295 31.61 -48.07 34.06
C ALA A 295 32.31 -47.90 32.70
N PRO A 296 33.22 -46.93 32.50
CA PRO A 296 34.07 -46.93 31.32
C PRO A 296 35.01 -48.14 31.41
N PRO A 297 35.24 -48.90 30.32
CA PRO A 297 36.28 -49.90 30.32
C PRO A 297 37.63 -49.19 30.49
N GLN A 298 38.25 -49.42 31.66
CA GLN A 298 39.68 -49.15 31.83
C GLN A 298 40.44 -50.17 30.96
N SER A 299 40.78 -49.77 29.75
CA SER A 299 41.78 -50.45 28.93
C SER A 299 43.17 -50.11 29.48
N GLY A 300 43.64 -50.91 30.41
CA GLY A 300 45.04 -50.97 30.82
C GLY A 300 45.68 -52.26 30.35
N ALA A 301 46.41 -52.21 29.24
CA ALA A 301 47.50 -53.15 28.95
C ALA A 301 48.47 -52.50 27.98
N ALA A 302 49.52 -51.90 28.55
CA ALA A 302 50.73 -51.55 27.84
C ALA A 302 51.41 -52.83 27.33
N GLN A 303 51.81 -52.84 26.06
CA GLN A 303 52.74 -53.82 25.51
C GLN A 303 53.96 -53.04 24.97
N PRO A 304 55.17 -53.29 25.48
CA PRO A 304 56.36 -52.57 25.04
C PRO A 304 56.87 -53.20 23.73
N ALA A 305 57.02 -52.40 22.68
CA ALA A 305 57.72 -52.80 21.48
C ALA A 305 59.23 -52.55 21.69
N ALA A 306 59.94 -53.62 22.01
CA ALA A 306 61.37 -53.75 21.81
C ALA A 306 61.59 -54.65 20.58
N ASP A 307 62.13 -54.07 19.50
CA ASP A 307 63.12 -54.65 18.59
C ASP A 307 63.33 -53.62 17.46
N GLY A 308 64.54 -53.23 17.05
CA GLY A 308 65.76 -54.02 17.02
C GLY A 308 66.07 -54.43 15.58
N ALA A 309 66.75 -53.53 14.85
CA ALA A 309 67.62 -53.75 13.69
C ALA A 309 67.27 -54.80 12.62
N HIS A 310 67.12 -54.35 11.37
CA HIS A 310 68.10 -54.57 10.28
C HIS A 310 67.69 -53.84 8.99
#